data_AF-A0A1Q7SN26-F1
#
_entry.id   AF-A0A1Q7SN26-F1
#
_cell.length_a   1.000
_cell.length_b   1.000
_cell.length_c   1.000
_cell.angle_alpha   90.00
_cell.angle_beta   90.00
_cell.angle_gamma   90.00
#
_symmetry.space_group_name_H-M   'P 1'
#
loop_
_entity.id
_entity.type
_entity.pdbx_description
1 polymer ?
#
loop_
_entity_poly.entity_id
_entity_poly.type
_entity_poly.pdbx_seq_one_letter_code
_entity_poly.pdbx_strand_id
1 'polypeptide(L)'
;MDEEFDRWFLDLLAKGDHETLLAECTLERMEAAGSGGTAELLSWFLVLAMTRGPADVLAYMPAVAWRSGTGMVAWGELAGD
;
A
#
# COMPACT_ATOMS: atom_id res chain seq x y z
N MET A 1 -14.08 1.63 -3.23
CA MET A 1 -12.92 0.75 -3.39
C MET A 1 -12.57 0.81 -4.86
N ASP A 2 -11.31 1.12 -5.14
CA ASP A 2 -10.73 1.22 -6.46
C ASP A 2 -9.67 0.13 -6.55
N GLU A 3 -10.01 -1.01 -7.17
CA GLU A 3 -9.08 -2.14 -7.28
C GLU A 3 -7.83 -1.79 -8.10
N GLU A 4 -7.93 -0.83 -9.02
CA GLU A 4 -6.79 -0.40 -9.83
C GLU A 4 -5.79 0.34 -8.95
N PHE A 5 -6.27 1.25 -8.10
CA PHE A 5 -5.44 1.91 -7.09
C PHE A 5 -4.80 0.89 -6.12
N ASP A 6 -5.58 -0.06 -5.60
CA ASP A 6 -5.06 -1.08 -4.66
C ASP A 6 -3.93 -1.89 -5.30
N ARG A 7 -4.12 -2.34 -6.55
CA ARG A 7 -3.11 -3.13 -7.28
C ARG A 7 -1.89 -2.30 -7.63
N TRP A 8 -2.07 -1.04 -8.01
CA TRP A 8 -0.97 -0.12 -8.25
C TRP A 8 -0.14 0.09 -6.98
N PHE A 9 -0.77 0.31 -5.83
CA PHE A 9 -0.10 0.47 -4.55
C PHE A 9 0.71 -0.80 -4.18
N LEU A 10 0.09 -1.98 -4.30
CA LEU A 10 0.77 -3.25 -4.04
C LEU A 10 1.94 -3.53 -4.99
N ASP A 11 1.82 -3.15 -6.27
CA ASP A 11 2.89 -3.29 -7.26
C ASP A 11 4.10 -2.39 -6.95
N LEU A 12 3.87 -1.17 -6.44
CA LEU A 12 4.96 -0.32 -5.97
C LEU A 12 5.69 -0.91 -4.76
N LEU A 13 4.95 -1.49 -3.81
CA LEU A 13 5.55 -2.20 -2.68
C LEU A 13 6.35 -3.41 -3.15
N ALA A 14 5.83 -4.18 -4.11
CA ALA A 14 6.52 -5.34 -4.70
C ALA A 14 7.81 -4.97 -5.45
N LYS A 15 7.86 -3.76 -6.02
CA LYS A 15 9.06 -3.23 -6.67
C LYS A 15 10.07 -2.63 -5.69
N GLY A 16 9.65 -2.32 -4.46
CA GLY A 16 10.46 -1.54 -3.52
C GLY A 16 10.62 -0.08 -3.96
N ASP A 17 9.70 0.45 -4.78
CA ASP A 17 9.77 1.82 -5.29
C ASP A 17 9.22 2.81 -4.25
N HIS A 18 10.01 3.00 -3.19
CA HIS A 18 9.64 3.84 -2.05
C HIS A 18 9.58 5.32 -2.43
N GLU A 19 10.36 5.77 -3.42
CA GLU A 19 10.35 7.16 -3.88
C GLU A 19 9.00 7.49 -4.54
N THR A 20 8.53 6.65 -5.46
CA THR A 20 7.21 6.82 -6.07
C THR A 20 6.09 6.69 -5.04
N LEU A 21 6.18 5.75 -4.10
CA LEU A 21 5.20 5.63 -3.01
C LEU A 21 5.06 6.94 -2.22
N LEU A 22 6.19 7.53 -1.78
CA LEU A 22 6.19 8.76 -1.00
C LEU A 22 5.73 9.98 -1.81
N ALA A 23 6.03 10.03 -3.10
CA ALA A 23 5.63 11.14 -3.98
C ALA A 23 4.14 11.08 -4.37
N GLU A 24 3.62 9.89 -4.64
CA GLU A 24 2.33 9.72 -5.30
C GLU A 24 1.18 9.36 -4.35
N CYS A 25 1.45 8.77 -3.18
CA CYS A 25 0.42 8.43 -2.20
C CYS A 25 0.02 9.64 -1.36
N THR A 26 -0.46 10.70 -2.02
CA THR A 26 -0.97 11.90 -1.34
C THR A 26 -2.37 11.65 -0.77
N LEU A 27 -2.76 12.47 0.22
CA LEU A 27 -4.12 12.43 0.77
C LEU A 27 -5.18 12.62 -0.32
N GLU A 28 -4.96 13.57 -1.23
CA GLU A 28 -5.87 13.87 -2.33
C GLU A 28 -6.07 12.65 -3.25
N ARG A 29 -4.99 11.93 -3.58
CA ARG A 29 -5.08 10.74 -4.43
C ARG A 29 -5.77 9.58 -3.71
N MET A 30 -5.51 9.40 -2.41
CA MET A 30 -6.20 8.40 -1.60
C MET A 30 -7.70 8.70 -1.48
N GLU A 31 -8.08 9.96 -1.26
CA GLU A 31 -9.49 10.39 -1.22
C GLU A 31 -10.19 10.23 -2.57
N ALA A 32 -9.47 10.42 -3.68
CA ALA A 32 -10.00 10.15 -5.02
C ALA A 32 -10.27 8.65 -5.25
N ALA A 33 -9.40 7.77 -4.75
CA ALA A 33 -9.54 6.31 -4.87
C ALA A 33 -10.62 5.71 -3.95
N GLY A 34 -10.98 6.40 -2.86
CA GLY A 34 -12.04 5.94 -1.96
C GLY A 34 -12.62 7.06 -1.11
N SER A 35 -13.92 6.98 -0.85
CA SER A 35 -14.67 7.95 -0.02
C SER A 35 -14.29 7.85 1.47
N GLY A 36 -13.10 8.35 1.81
CA GLY A 36 -12.59 8.53 3.18
C GLY A 36 -11.91 7.33 3.84
N GLY A 37 -11.99 6.12 3.27
CA GLY A 37 -11.38 4.91 3.85
C GLY A 37 -9.90 4.72 3.48
N THR A 38 -9.50 5.07 2.26
CA THR A 38 -8.18 4.77 1.71
C THR A 38 -7.02 5.44 2.45
N ALA A 39 -7.27 6.56 3.14
CA ALA A 39 -6.26 7.24 3.94
C ALA A 39 -5.69 6.36 5.07
N GLU A 40 -6.35 5.25 5.42
CA GLU A 40 -5.82 4.25 6.36
C GLU A 40 -4.47 3.65 5.91
N LEU A 41 -4.16 3.69 4.60
CA LEU A 41 -2.88 3.27 4.04
C LEU A 41 -1.69 4.10 4.54
N LEU A 42 -1.91 5.31 5.08
CA LEU A 42 -0.84 6.08 5.72
C LEU A 42 -0.18 5.31 6.89
N SER A 43 -0.90 4.40 7.54
CA SER A 43 -0.32 3.53 8.56
C SER A 43 0.78 2.60 8.01
N TRP A 44 0.72 2.25 6.73
CA TRP A 44 1.71 1.39 6.08
C TRP A 44 3.04 2.10 5.90
N PHE A 45 3.05 3.43 5.75
CA PHE A 45 4.28 4.22 5.66
C PHE A 45 5.11 4.18 6.94
N LEU A 46 4.49 3.96 8.11
CA LEU A 46 5.22 3.73 9.36
C LEU A 46 6.00 2.42 9.32
N VAL A 47 5.42 1.37 8.74
CA VAL A 47 6.11 0.09 8.53
C VAL A 47 7.18 0.22 7.45
N LEU A 48 6.85 0.89 6.34
CA LEU A 48 7.78 1.16 5.24
C LEU A 48 9.09 1.80 5.75
N ALA A 49 8.98 2.79 6.64
CA ALA A 49 10.13 3.48 7.24
C ALA A 49 11.08 2.55 8.04
N MET A 50 10.59 1.39 8.47
CA MET A 50 11.35 0.39 9.23
C MET A 50 11.87 -0.76 8.35
N THR A 51 11.68 -0.69 7.03
CA THR A 51 11.99 -1.78 6.08
C THR A 51 12.87 -1.30 4.93
N ARG A 52 13.45 -2.24 4.19
CA ARG A 52 14.23 -1.97 2.97
C ARG A 52 13.82 -2.90 1.84
N GLY A 53 14.03 -2.43 0.61
CA GLY A 53 13.82 -3.24 -0.58
C GLY A 53 12.35 -3.60 -0.85
N PRO A 54 12.12 -4.56 -1.76
CA PRO A 54 10.77 -4.97 -2.15
C PRO A 54 10.05 -5.75 -1.05
N ALA A 55 8.72 -5.62 -1.03
CA ALA A 55 7.84 -6.46 -0.23
C ALA A 55 7.30 -7.64 -1.04
N ASP A 56 7.15 -8.80 -0.42
CA ASP A 56 6.38 -9.89 -1.00
C ASP A 56 4.87 -9.63 -0.82
N VAL A 57 4.11 -9.58 -1.91
CA VAL A 57 2.64 -9.51 -1.85
C VAL A 57 2.09 -10.92 -1.66
N LEU A 58 1.63 -11.21 -0.44
CA LEU A 58 1.17 -12.53 -0.03
C LEU A 58 -0.29 -12.78 -0.41
N ALA A 59 -1.12 -11.74 -0.36
CA ALA A 59 -2.53 -11.83 -0.72
C ALA A 59 -3.11 -10.46 -1.11
N TYR A 60 -4.09 -10.49 -2.00
CA TYR A 60 -5.04 -9.39 -2.22
C TYR A 60 -6.43 -9.97 -2.48
N MET A 61 -7.44 -9.43 -1.80
CA MET A 61 -8.84 -9.81 -1.98
C MET A 61 -9.71 -8.55 -2.07
N PRO A 62 -10.48 -8.37 -3.16
CA PRO A 62 -11.53 -7.37 -3.21
C PRO A 62 -12.74 -7.86 -2.40
N ALA A 63 -12.89 -7.38 -1.18
CA ALA A 63 -13.99 -7.74 -0.30
C ALA A 63 -15.23 -6.89 -0.61
N VAL A 64 -15.88 -7.16 -1.74
CA VAL A 64 -17.04 -6.39 -2.24
C VAL A 64 -18.14 -6.24 -1.19
N ALA A 65 -18.42 -7.32 -0.43
CA ALA A 65 -19.44 -7.32 0.63
C ALA A 65 -19.12 -6.33 1.79
N TRP A 66 -17.84 -6.03 2.02
CA TRP A 66 -17.36 -5.10 3.05
C TRP A 66 -16.90 -3.76 2.48
N ARG A 67 -17.01 -3.58 1.15
CA ARG A 67 -16.64 -2.36 0.42
C ARG A 67 -15.17 -1.97 0.62
N SER A 68 -14.29 -2.94 0.88
CA SER A 68 -12.85 -2.74 1.11
C SER A 68 -12.00 -3.69 0.28
N GLY A 69 -10.77 -3.28 -0.04
CA GLY A 69 -9.71 -4.16 -0.49
C GLY A 69 -8.93 -4.66 0.72
N THR A 70 -8.52 -5.92 0.75
CA THR A 70 -7.66 -6.45 1.81
C THR A 70 -6.37 -6.98 1.20
N GLY A 71 -5.26 -6.32 1.52
CA GLY A 71 -3.91 -6.71 1.11
C GLY A 71 -3.09 -7.24 2.29
N MET A 72 -2.17 -8.15 2.01
CA MET A 72 -1.17 -8.62 2.97
C MET A 72 0.19 -8.70 2.28
N VAL A 73 1.20 -8.10 2.92
CA VAL A 73 2.58 -8.08 2.42
C VAL A 73 3.57 -8.44 3.53
N ALA A 74 4.77 -8.88 3.15
CA ALA A 74 5.88 -9.09 4.06
C ALA A 74 7.17 -8.46 3.51
N TRP A 75 7.94 -7.82 4.38
CA TRP A 75 9.30 -7.37 4.05
C TRP A 75 10.32 -8.33 4.65
N GLY A 76 11.31 -8.71 3.85
CA GLY A 76 12.40 -9.59 4.28
C GLY A 76 13.53 -8.89 5.02
N GLU A 77 13.64 -7.56 4.90
CA GLU A 77 14.77 -6.78 5.41
C GLU A 77 14.29 -5.58 6.25
N LEU A 78 14.92 -5.39 7.41
CA LEU A 78 14.68 -4.24 8.28
C LEU A 78 15.66 -3.10 7.99
N ALA A 79 15.20 -1.86 8.17
CA ALA A 79 16.06 -0.70 8.10
C ALA A 79 16.93 -0.61 9.36
N GLY A 80 18.25 -0.73 9.20
CA GLY A 80 19.22 -0.56 10.29
C GLY A 80 20.17 -1.75 10.50
N ASP A 81 19.92 -2.87 9.84
CA ASP A 81 20.88 -3.97 9.69
C ASP A 81 22.01 -3.63 8.69
#